data_AF-A0A8H7VIH5-F1
#
_entry.id   AF-A0A8H7VIH5-F1
#
_cell.length_a   1.000
_cell.length_b   1.000
_cell.length_c   1.000
_cell.angle_alpha   90.00
_cell.angle_beta   90.00
_cell.angle_gamma   90.00
#
_symmetry.space_group_name_H-M   'P 1'
#
loop_
_entity.id
_entity.type
_entity.pdbx_description
1 polymer ?
#
loop_
_entity_poly.entity_id
_entity_poly.type
_entity_poly.pdbx_seq_one_letter_code
_entity_poly.pdbx_strand_id
1 'polypeptide(L)'
;MSTKIKFLLLELQITIYARSREKVNNQSSLISANNDGVDKIKKKVTIIQGDFENLIPFESGIIGHTLLFLLVADIPKQPGVKQIVDIEAKRISWRSYSLIDRHLDAEKVIYAIPDRKYYVTLRPTNFMSNIFFLCYDGTIQSEDTLIDSAGPEEKQEWISLYDIAQVAVNILQDPIDKHGDAAYDLVGDIKTLLERAAILSTTLGCTITYKQLLVQECYKYLIKNARMDHLEAHFFATYQGCSPITRALSLLLGRASETYEIWATKNKQ
;
A
#
# COMPACT_ATOMS: atom_id res chain seq x y z
N MET A 1 22.22 13.57 -1.66
CA MET A 1 21.76 13.18 -3.01
C MET A 1 20.25 13.27 -3.02
N SER A 2 19.67 14.12 -3.88
CA SER A 2 18.22 14.24 -4.06
C SER A 2 17.67 12.93 -4.59
N THR A 3 16.83 12.24 -3.80
CA THR A 3 16.01 11.13 -4.26
C THR A 3 14.99 11.72 -5.23
N LYS A 4 15.38 11.83 -6.50
CA LYS A 4 14.46 12.12 -7.59
C LYS A 4 13.49 10.95 -7.62
N ILE A 5 12.29 11.13 -7.09
CA ILE A 5 11.15 10.32 -7.51
C ILE A 5 11.02 10.63 -9.01
N LYS A 6 11.58 9.76 -9.84
CA LYS A 6 11.16 9.68 -11.24
C LYS A 6 9.71 9.26 -11.15
N PHE A 7 8.81 10.24 -11.19
CA PHE A 7 7.53 9.99 -11.84
C PHE A 7 7.92 9.38 -13.18
N LEU A 8 7.64 8.09 -13.35
CA LEU A 8 7.54 7.54 -14.69
C LEU A 8 6.63 8.52 -15.40
N LEU A 9 7.18 9.23 -16.39
CA LEU A 9 6.41 10.04 -17.29
C LEU A 9 5.52 9.04 -18.03
N LEU A 10 4.40 8.70 -17.38
CA LEU A 10 3.39 7.86 -17.95
C LEU A 10 2.95 8.60 -19.23
N GLU A 11 3.04 7.93 -20.37
CA GLU A 11 2.38 8.39 -21.58
C GLU A 11 0.85 8.31 -21.44
N LEU A 12 0.37 7.74 -20.33
CA LEU A 12 -1.04 7.64 -19.98
C LEU A 12 -1.61 9.00 -19.56
N GLN A 13 -2.79 9.29 -20.09
CA GLN A 13 -3.72 10.26 -19.51
C GLN A 13 -4.34 9.62 -18.26
N ILE A 14 -4.24 10.31 -17.13
CA ILE A 14 -4.65 9.77 -15.83
C ILE A 14 -5.90 10.52 -15.38
N THR A 15 -6.92 9.77 -14.96
CA THR A 15 -8.10 10.32 -14.30
C THR A 15 -8.09 9.85 -12.84
N ILE A 16 -8.12 10.78 -11.90
CA ILE A 16 -8.17 10.51 -10.46
C ILE A 16 -9.58 10.82 -9.97
N TYR A 17 -10.24 9.81 -9.40
CA TYR A 17 -11.50 9.98 -8.69
C TYR A 17 -11.23 10.18 -7.20
N ALA A 18 -11.72 11.27 -6.61
CA ALA A 18 -11.45 11.60 -5.22
C ALA A 18 -12.56 12.40 -4.55
N ARG A 19 -12.71 12.26 -3.22
CA ARG A 19 -13.71 13.01 -2.45
C ARG A 19 -13.44 14.52 -2.32
N SER A 20 -12.19 14.92 -2.48
CA SER A 20 -11.80 16.33 -2.39
C SER A 20 -10.73 16.64 -3.43
N ARG A 21 -11.10 17.41 -4.44
CA ARG A 21 -10.15 17.95 -5.42
C ARG A 21 -9.08 18.81 -4.75
N GLU A 22 -9.48 19.59 -3.74
CA GLU A 22 -8.57 20.43 -2.99
C GLU A 22 -7.45 19.61 -2.32
N LYS A 23 -7.79 18.52 -1.64
CA LYS A 23 -6.78 17.64 -1.02
C LYS A 23 -5.82 17.03 -2.04
N VAL A 24 -6.33 16.62 -3.20
CA VAL A 24 -5.48 16.10 -4.30
C VAL A 24 -4.52 17.18 -4.81
N ASN A 25 -5.01 18.42 -4.98
CA ASN A 25 -4.19 19.55 -5.42
C ASN A 25 -3.17 20.01 -4.36
N ASN A 26 -3.54 19.96 -3.08
CA ASN A 26 -2.72 20.41 -1.95
C ASN A 26 -1.67 19.38 -1.54
N GLN A 27 -1.81 18.11 -1.96
CA GLN A 27 -0.71 17.16 -1.91
C GLN A 27 0.31 17.52 -3.00
N SER A 28 1.10 18.56 -2.72
CA SER A 28 2.23 19.02 -3.54
C SER A 28 3.25 17.92 -3.84
N SER A 29 3.25 16.84 -3.05
CA SER A 29 4.05 15.61 -3.25
C SER A 29 3.49 14.64 -4.30
N LEU A 30 2.20 14.67 -4.63
CA LEU A 30 1.64 13.89 -5.76
C LEU A 30 2.16 14.38 -7.12
N ILE A 31 2.71 15.60 -7.14
CA ILE A 31 3.12 16.30 -8.34
C ILE A 31 4.51 16.94 -8.17
N SER A 32 5.34 16.50 -7.21
CA SER A 32 6.68 17.07 -6.98
C SER A 32 7.75 16.46 -7.89
N ALA A 33 7.57 16.58 -9.20
CA ALA A 33 8.73 16.67 -10.07
C ALA A 33 9.36 18.07 -9.89
N ASN A 34 10.57 18.33 -10.39
CA ASN A 34 11.04 19.72 -10.53
C ASN A 34 9.96 20.58 -11.21
N ASN A 35 9.90 21.89 -10.96
CA ASN A 35 8.83 22.79 -11.46
C ASN A 35 8.38 22.53 -12.92
N ASP A 36 9.30 22.16 -13.82
CA ASP A 36 8.99 21.84 -15.23
C ASP A 36 8.26 20.51 -15.48
N GLY A 37 8.40 19.54 -14.57
CA GLY A 37 7.73 18.23 -14.63
C GLY A 37 6.35 18.25 -13.96
N VAL A 38 6.17 19.10 -12.95
CA VAL A 38 4.90 19.28 -12.24
C VAL A 38 3.80 19.72 -13.20
N ASP A 39 4.11 20.73 -14.01
CA ASP A 39 3.16 21.30 -14.96
C ASP A 39 2.84 20.33 -16.11
N LYS A 40 3.79 19.46 -16.48
CA LYS A 40 3.56 18.40 -17.46
C LYS A 40 2.65 17.29 -16.92
N ILE A 41 2.82 16.91 -15.65
CA ILE A 41 1.96 15.92 -14.97
C ILE A 41 0.57 16.51 -14.73
N LYS A 42 0.46 17.75 -14.24
CA LYS A 42 -0.83 18.44 -14.04
C LYS A 42 -1.66 18.49 -15.33
N LYS A 43 -1.03 18.67 -16.49
CA LYS A 43 -1.72 18.66 -17.79
C LYS A 43 -2.21 17.27 -18.21
N LYS A 44 -1.67 16.20 -17.64
CA LYS A 44 -2.04 14.81 -17.93
C LYS A 44 -2.99 14.20 -16.91
N VAL A 45 -3.21 14.88 -15.78
CA VAL A 45 -4.07 14.42 -14.68
C VAL A 45 -5.39 15.18 -14.72
N THR A 46 -6.48 14.46 -14.88
CA THR A 46 -7.84 14.97 -14.71
C THR A 46 -8.36 14.52 -13.35
N ILE A 47 -8.93 15.45 -12.57
CA ILE A 47 -9.48 15.13 -11.24
C ILE A 47 -11.01 15.21 -11.31
N ILE A 48 -11.64 14.10 -10.99
CA ILE A 48 -13.10 13.99 -10.87
C ILE A 48 -13.43 13.91 -9.40
N GLN A 49 -14.17 14.91 -8.93
CA GLN A 49 -14.64 14.92 -7.55
C GLN A 49 -15.95 14.17 -7.44
N GLY A 50 -16.07 13.27 -6.46
CA GLY A 50 -17.31 12.54 -6.19
C GLY A 50 -17.32 11.92 -4.79
N ASP A 51 -18.31 11.08 -4.49
CA ASP A 51 -18.44 10.37 -3.22
C ASP A 51 -18.64 8.87 -3.47
N PHE A 52 -18.07 8.00 -2.64
CA PHE A 52 -18.24 6.55 -2.81
C PHE A 52 -19.69 6.08 -2.58
N GLU A 53 -20.51 6.90 -1.89
CA GLU A 53 -21.95 6.69 -1.76
C GLU A 53 -22.74 7.13 -3.02
N ASN A 54 -22.10 7.89 -3.92
CA ASN A 54 -22.69 8.36 -5.18
C ASN A 54 -21.68 8.25 -6.33
N LEU A 55 -21.77 7.12 -7.05
CA LEU A 55 -20.85 6.77 -8.11
C LEU A 55 -21.16 7.44 -9.47
N ILE A 56 -22.21 8.26 -9.59
CA ILE A 56 -22.54 8.96 -10.86
C ILE A 56 -21.34 9.73 -11.46
N PRO A 57 -20.57 10.52 -10.67
CA PRO A 57 -19.40 11.22 -11.20
C PRO A 57 -18.29 10.26 -11.62
N PHE A 58 -18.16 9.11 -10.93
CA PHE A 58 -17.19 8.08 -11.28
C PHE A 58 -17.56 7.40 -12.60
N GLU A 59 -18.82 6.99 -12.77
CA GLU A 59 -19.36 6.36 -13.99
C GLU A 59 -19.19 7.26 -15.22
N SER A 60 -19.44 8.57 -15.06
CA SER A 60 -19.21 9.54 -16.13
C SER A 60 -17.71 9.71 -16.44
N GLY A 61 -16.90 9.61 -15.39
CA GLY A 61 -15.46 9.86 -15.44
C GLY A 61 -14.62 8.75 -16.06
N ILE A 62 -15.12 7.52 -16.02
CA ILE A 62 -14.41 6.35 -16.55
C ILE A 62 -14.69 6.11 -18.05
N ILE A 63 -15.63 6.85 -18.66
CA ILE A 63 -15.96 6.70 -20.08
C ILE A 63 -14.71 6.88 -20.95
N GLY A 64 -14.43 5.90 -21.80
CA GLY A 64 -13.26 5.88 -22.68
C GLY A 64 -11.98 5.32 -22.04
N HIS A 65 -11.96 5.11 -20.72
CA HIS A 65 -10.86 4.42 -20.05
C HIS A 65 -10.97 2.90 -20.25
N THR A 66 -9.81 2.27 -20.47
CA THR A 66 -9.71 0.81 -20.64
C THR A 66 -8.94 0.13 -19.49
N LEU A 67 -8.31 0.91 -18.63
CA LEU A 67 -7.50 0.46 -17.50
C LEU A 67 -8.02 1.16 -16.24
N LEU A 68 -8.14 0.41 -15.15
CA LEU A 68 -8.61 0.92 -13.86
C LEU A 68 -7.66 0.47 -12.75
N PHE A 69 -7.20 1.40 -11.93
CA PHE A 69 -6.47 1.11 -10.70
C PHE A 69 -7.38 1.36 -9.49
N LEU A 70 -7.54 0.35 -8.63
CA LEU A 70 -8.44 0.38 -7.49
C LEU A 70 -7.68 0.40 -6.16
N LEU A 71 -8.14 1.27 -5.26
CA LEU A 71 -7.70 1.39 -3.87
C LEU A 71 -8.87 1.28 -2.89
N VAL A 72 -10.10 1.18 -3.40
CA VAL A 72 -11.32 1.11 -2.62
C VAL A 72 -12.13 -0.06 -3.15
N ALA A 73 -12.56 -0.92 -2.24
CA ALA A 73 -13.42 -2.06 -2.55
C ALA A 73 -14.80 -1.62 -3.06
N ASP A 74 -15.48 -2.52 -3.75
CA ASP A 74 -16.92 -2.45 -4.08
C ASP A 74 -17.33 -1.39 -5.13
N ILE A 75 -16.67 -1.42 -6.30
CA ILE A 75 -17.12 -0.65 -7.46
C ILE A 75 -18.00 -1.54 -8.37
N PRO A 76 -19.16 -1.06 -8.87
CA PRO A 76 -20.03 -1.82 -9.78
C PRO A 76 -19.34 -2.13 -11.11
N LYS A 77 -20.01 -2.89 -11.99
CA LYS A 77 -19.53 -3.18 -13.35
C LYS A 77 -19.14 -1.89 -14.09
N GLN A 78 -17.95 -1.89 -14.69
CA GLN A 78 -17.41 -0.76 -15.44
C GLN A 78 -17.38 -1.06 -16.95
N PRO A 79 -18.36 -0.59 -17.73
CA PRO A 79 -18.38 -0.80 -19.18
C PRO A 79 -17.13 -0.19 -19.83
N GLY A 80 -16.47 -0.95 -20.71
CA GLY A 80 -15.30 -0.48 -21.47
C GLY A 80 -13.95 -0.69 -20.77
N VAL A 81 -13.94 -0.92 -19.45
CA VAL A 81 -12.72 -1.32 -18.74
C VAL A 81 -12.33 -2.74 -19.16
N LYS A 82 -11.07 -2.89 -19.57
CA LYS A 82 -10.47 -4.14 -20.05
C LYS A 82 -9.50 -4.77 -19.05
N GLN A 83 -8.98 -3.97 -18.12
CA GLN A 83 -8.14 -4.46 -17.03
C GLN A 83 -8.42 -3.65 -15.78
N ILE A 84 -8.58 -4.36 -14.66
CA ILE A 84 -8.60 -3.79 -13.32
C ILE A 84 -7.35 -4.27 -12.60
N VAL A 85 -6.59 -3.35 -12.02
CA VAL A 85 -5.47 -3.63 -11.12
C VAL A 85 -5.86 -3.14 -9.74
N ASP A 86 -5.89 -4.04 -8.77
CA ASP A 86 -6.46 -3.78 -7.45
C ASP A 86 -5.46 -4.02 -6.34
N ILE A 87 -5.51 -3.18 -5.30
CA ILE A 87 -4.70 -3.35 -4.10
C ILE A 87 -5.54 -4.04 -3.04
N GLU A 88 -5.24 -5.31 -2.85
CA GLU A 88 -5.83 -6.18 -1.85
C GLU A 88 -4.88 -6.35 -0.66
N ALA A 89 -5.23 -7.21 0.28
CA ALA A 89 -4.34 -7.62 1.36
C ALA A 89 -3.92 -9.07 1.20
N LYS A 90 -2.66 -9.37 1.54
CA LYS A 90 -2.21 -10.77 1.58
C LYS A 90 -3.01 -11.58 2.58
N ARG A 91 -3.51 -12.73 2.14
CA ARG A 91 -4.20 -13.68 3.01
C ARG A 91 -3.22 -14.55 3.77
N ILE A 92 -3.51 -14.72 5.06
CA ILE A 92 -2.76 -15.60 5.97
C ILE A 92 -3.61 -16.84 6.32
N SER A 93 -4.92 -16.76 6.12
CA SER A 93 -5.90 -17.83 6.39
C SER A 93 -7.07 -17.75 5.41
N TRP A 94 -7.79 -18.87 5.23
CA TRP A 94 -9.02 -18.95 4.43
C TRP A 94 -10.22 -18.26 5.10
N ARG A 95 -10.12 -17.96 6.40
CA ARG A 95 -11.03 -17.14 7.19
C ARG A 95 -10.22 -16.24 8.11
N SER A 96 -10.52 -14.95 8.13
CA SER A 96 -9.73 -13.97 8.86
C SER A 96 -10.62 -12.95 9.57
N TYR A 97 -10.02 -11.85 10.04
CA TYR A 97 -10.72 -10.71 10.59
C TYR A 97 -11.27 -9.82 9.46
N SER A 98 -12.12 -8.86 9.84
CA SER A 98 -12.98 -8.08 8.92
C SER A 98 -12.27 -7.49 7.71
N LEU A 99 -11.04 -6.98 7.83
CA LEU A 99 -10.36 -6.34 6.70
C LEU A 99 -10.02 -7.35 5.59
N ILE A 100 -9.39 -8.47 5.92
CA ILE A 100 -9.00 -9.50 4.96
C ILE A 100 -10.23 -10.19 4.36
N ASP A 101 -11.30 -10.37 5.15
CA ASP A 101 -12.56 -10.92 4.66
C ASP A 101 -13.27 -9.95 3.71
N ARG A 102 -13.25 -8.63 3.98
CA ARG A 102 -13.76 -7.60 3.05
C ARG A 102 -13.02 -7.62 1.71
N HIS A 103 -11.69 -7.73 1.74
CA HIS A 103 -10.86 -7.91 0.55
C HIS A 103 -11.28 -9.16 -0.25
N LEU A 104 -11.52 -10.29 0.43
CA LEU A 104 -12.05 -11.50 -0.23
C LEU A 104 -13.44 -11.31 -0.84
N ASP A 105 -14.33 -10.64 -0.14
CA ASP A 105 -15.69 -10.43 -0.63
C ASP A 105 -15.69 -9.44 -1.82
N ALA A 106 -14.85 -8.41 -1.78
CA ALA A 106 -14.62 -7.50 -2.91
C ALA A 106 -14.10 -8.24 -4.15
N GLU A 107 -13.07 -9.08 -3.98
CA GLU A 107 -12.56 -9.94 -5.07
C GLU A 107 -13.69 -10.80 -5.66
N LYS A 108 -14.48 -11.49 -4.82
CA LYS A 108 -15.60 -12.34 -5.29
C LYS A 108 -16.63 -11.53 -6.08
N VAL A 109 -16.96 -10.32 -5.62
CA VAL A 109 -17.91 -9.43 -6.31
C VAL A 109 -17.38 -9.08 -7.70
N ILE A 110 -16.10 -8.72 -7.82
CA ILE A 110 -15.48 -8.43 -9.12
C ILE A 110 -15.47 -9.67 -10.01
N TYR A 111 -15.10 -10.85 -9.47
CA TYR A 111 -15.09 -12.11 -10.21
C TYR A 111 -16.48 -12.50 -10.76
N ALA A 112 -17.55 -12.11 -10.05
CA ALA A 112 -18.92 -12.38 -10.44
C ALA A 112 -19.47 -11.43 -11.52
N ILE A 113 -18.76 -10.37 -11.89
CA ILE A 113 -19.19 -9.42 -12.93
C ILE A 113 -19.24 -10.13 -14.30
N PRO A 114 -20.41 -10.20 -14.97
CA PRO A 114 -20.51 -10.82 -16.29
C PRO A 114 -19.68 -10.06 -17.32
N ASP A 115 -19.02 -10.80 -18.23
CA ASP A 115 -18.15 -10.26 -19.28
C ASP A 115 -17.01 -9.36 -18.80
N ARG A 116 -16.64 -9.47 -17.50
CA ARG A 116 -15.41 -8.86 -17.02
C ARG A 116 -14.25 -9.34 -17.90
N LYS A 117 -13.31 -8.43 -18.14
CA LYS A 117 -12.05 -8.77 -18.80
C LYS A 117 -11.06 -9.20 -17.71
N TYR A 118 -9.90 -8.60 -17.63
CA TYR A 118 -8.84 -9.03 -16.73
C TYR A 118 -8.90 -8.33 -15.38
N TYR A 119 -8.63 -9.09 -14.31
CA TYR A 119 -8.58 -8.60 -12.94
C TYR A 119 -7.30 -9.07 -12.25
N VAL A 120 -6.37 -8.15 -12.04
CA VAL A 120 -5.07 -8.41 -11.42
C VAL A 120 -5.07 -7.88 -10.01
N THR A 121 -4.85 -8.75 -9.03
CA THR A 121 -4.79 -8.36 -7.60
C THR A 121 -3.35 -8.29 -7.13
N LEU A 122 -2.98 -7.17 -6.51
CA LEU A 122 -1.75 -7.00 -5.78
C LEU A 122 -2.04 -7.20 -4.30
N ARG A 123 -1.37 -8.16 -3.66
CA ARG A 123 -1.60 -8.56 -2.27
C ARG A 123 -0.37 -8.27 -1.42
N PRO A 124 -0.10 -6.98 -1.11
CA PRO A 124 0.98 -6.61 -0.23
C PRO A 124 0.81 -7.12 1.19
N THR A 125 1.94 -7.17 1.89
CA THR A 125 2.03 -7.42 3.32
C THR A 125 2.11 -6.11 4.11
N ASN A 126 2.70 -6.10 5.32
CA ASN A 126 2.82 -4.87 6.10
C ASN A 126 3.55 -3.79 5.30
N PHE A 127 2.94 -2.60 5.25
CA PHE A 127 3.61 -1.46 4.63
C PHE A 127 4.72 -0.97 5.55
N MET A 128 5.89 -0.70 4.99
CA MET A 128 6.99 -0.10 5.76
C MET A 128 6.57 1.21 6.44
N SER A 129 5.69 1.99 5.80
CA SER A 129 5.10 3.22 6.33
C SER A 129 4.19 3.03 7.54
N ASN A 130 3.77 1.81 7.87
CA ASN A 130 2.94 1.58 9.05
C ASN A 130 3.67 1.96 10.34
N ILE A 131 5.00 2.01 10.32
CA ILE A 131 5.77 2.48 11.47
C ILE A 131 5.39 3.89 11.91
N PHE A 132 4.94 4.76 11.00
CA PHE A 132 4.60 6.15 11.34
C PHE A 132 3.44 6.23 12.36
N PHE A 133 2.35 5.52 12.09
CA PHE A 133 1.18 5.56 12.97
C PHE A 133 1.21 4.49 14.07
N LEU A 134 1.93 3.38 13.88
CA LEU A 134 2.01 2.31 14.89
C LEU A 134 2.95 2.68 16.05
N CYS A 135 4.08 3.31 15.74
CA CYS A 135 5.14 3.53 16.73
C CYS A 135 5.73 4.94 16.69
N TYR A 136 5.84 5.59 15.52
CA TYR A 136 6.55 6.87 15.40
C TYR A 136 5.86 7.98 16.18
N ASP A 137 4.58 8.23 15.90
CA ASP A 137 3.79 9.27 16.57
C ASP A 137 3.46 8.95 18.05
N GLY A 138 3.95 7.80 18.55
CA GLY A 138 3.87 7.38 19.94
C GLY A 138 5.26 7.12 20.50
N THR A 139 5.59 5.84 20.68
CA THR A 139 6.74 5.39 21.47
C THR A 139 8.12 5.71 20.88
N ILE A 140 8.29 5.82 19.56
CA ILE A 140 9.62 6.14 19.00
C ILE A 140 9.95 7.61 19.26
N GLN A 141 9.04 8.54 18.98
CA GLN A 141 9.30 9.96 19.26
C GLN A 141 9.40 10.28 20.75
N SER A 142 8.59 9.63 21.59
CA SER A 142 8.53 9.97 23.02
C SER A 142 9.47 9.16 23.90
N GLU A 143 9.81 7.93 23.51
CA GLU A 143 10.53 6.97 24.34
C GLU A 143 11.72 6.30 23.63
N ASP A 144 12.05 6.70 22.39
CA ASP A 144 13.07 6.03 21.56
C ASP A 144 12.87 4.49 21.52
N THR A 145 11.61 4.05 21.48
CA THR A 145 11.25 2.64 21.65
C THR A 145 10.33 2.16 20.54
N LEU A 146 10.73 1.07 19.88
CA LEU A 146 9.89 0.24 19.02
C LEU A 146 9.16 -0.79 19.89
N ILE A 147 7.83 -0.87 19.74
CA ILE A 147 7.00 -1.85 20.46
C ILE A 147 6.30 -2.79 19.49
N ASP A 148 6.16 -4.05 19.90
CA ASP A 148 5.37 -5.08 19.21
C ASP A 148 5.01 -6.19 20.23
N SER A 149 4.08 -7.06 19.89
CA SER A 149 3.77 -8.28 20.64
C SER A 149 4.61 -9.50 20.23
N ALA A 150 5.14 -9.51 19.00
CA ALA A 150 5.99 -10.56 18.46
C ALA A 150 7.31 -10.69 19.24
N GLY A 151 7.94 -11.86 19.24
CA GLY A 151 9.28 -12.03 19.81
C GLY A 151 10.35 -11.18 19.12
N PRO A 152 11.46 -10.84 19.81
CA PRO A 152 12.52 -9.98 19.26
C PRO A 152 13.17 -10.52 17.97
N GLU A 153 13.24 -11.85 17.86
CA GLU A 153 13.80 -12.58 16.71
C GLU A 153 12.74 -13.05 15.72
N GLU A 154 11.45 -12.79 16.00
CA GLU A 154 10.39 -13.13 15.06
C GLU A 154 10.48 -12.23 13.82
N LYS A 155 10.37 -12.87 12.66
CA LYS A 155 10.47 -12.21 11.37
C LYS A 155 9.13 -11.69 10.93
N GLN A 156 9.10 -10.47 10.43
CA GLN A 156 7.90 -9.88 9.83
C GLN A 156 8.21 -9.47 8.38
N GLU A 157 7.27 -9.77 7.49
CA GLU A 157 7.29 -9.33 6.10
C GLU A 157 6.92 -7.85 5.93
N TRP A 158 7.64 -7.16 5.04
CA TRP A 158 7.45 -5.74 4.74
C TRP A 158 7.50 -5.48 3.24
N ILE A 159 6.77 -4.46 2.81
CA ILE A 159 6.81 -3.97 1.43
C ILE A 159 6.70 -2.43 1.43
N SER A 160 7.42 -1.77 0.54
CA SER A 160 7.33 -0.32 0.40
C SER A 160 6.19 0.08 -0.52
N LEU A 161 5.54 1.21 -0.22
CA LEU A 161 4.50 1.78 -1.09
C LEU A 161 5.05 2.10 -2.49
N TYR A 162 6.34 2.43 -2.59
CA TYR A 162 7.00 2.69 -3.87
C TYR A 162 7.05 1.44 -4.75
N ASP A 163 7.39 0.28 -4.18
CA ASP A 163 7.40 -0.98 -4.92
C ASP A 163 5.99 -1.41 -5.33
N ILE A 164 4.98 -1.27 -4.45
CA ILE A 164 3.58 -1.55 -4.79
C ILE A 164 3.14 -0.69 -5.98
N ALA A 165 3.37 0.62 -5.90
CA ALA A 165 3.02 1.55 -6.96
C ALA A 165 3.75 1.21 -8.28
N GLN A 166 5.03 0.85 -8.20
CA GLN A 166 5.82 0.51 -9.38
C GLN A 166 5.33 -0.78 -10.05
N VAL A 167 4.96 -1.80 -9.27
CA VAL A 167 4.35 -3.03 -9.80
C VAL A 167 3.02 -2.71 -10.49
N ALA A 168 2.15 -1.92 -9.85
CA ALA A 168 0.87 -1.53 -10.44
C ALA A 168 1.07 -0.78 -11.78
N VAL A 169 2.00 0.17 -11.82
CA VAL A 169 2.33 0.91 -13.04
C VAL A 169 2.83 -0.03 -14.14
N ASN A 170 3.74 -0.96 -13.81
CA ASN A 170 4.28 -1.89 -14.81
C ASN A 170 3.17 -2.76 -15.41
N ILE A 171 2.26 -3.28 -14.58
CA ILE A 171 1.11 -4.09 -15.03
C ILE A 171 0.17 -3.28 -15.92
N LEU A 172 -0.12 -2.03 -15.56
CA LEU A 172 -0.99 -1.13 -16.34
C LEU A 172 -0.36 -0.71 -17.69
N GLN A 173 0.97 -0.76 -17.80
CA GLN A 173 1.69 -0.45 -19.04
C GLN A 173 1.93 -1.66 -19.94
N ASP A 174 1.91 -2.85 -19.36
CA ASP A 174 2.03 -4.11 -20.08
C ASP A 174 0.79 -4.37 -20.97
N PRO A 175 0.91 -5.24 -21.99
CA PRO A 175 -0.25 -5.73 -22.73
C PRO A 175 -1.34 -6.26 -21.78
N ILE A 176 -2.59 -5.86 -22.03
CA ILE A 176 -3.73 -6.09 -21.12
C ILE A 176 -3.90 -7.59 -20.78
N ASP A 177 -3.62 -8.47 -21.73
CA ASP A 177 -3.73 -9.93 -21.60
C ASP A 177 -2.54 -10.61 -20.94
N LYS A 178 -1.40 -9.93 -20.77
CA LYS A 178 -0.17 -10.52 -20.21
C LYS A 178 -0.35 -11.08 -18.81
N HIS A 179 -1.10 -10.36 -17.97
CA HIS A 179 -1.26 -10.71 -16.55
C HIS A 179 -2.51 -11.55 -16.28
N GLY A 180 -3.45 -11.62 -17.24
CA GLY A 180 -4.68 -12.39 -17.05
C GLY A 180 -5.43 -11.99 -15.78
N ASP A 181 -5.83 -12.99 -14.99
CA ASP A 181 -6.43 -12.82 -13.67
C ASP A 181 -5.43 -13.13 -12.53
N ALA A 182 -4.15 -12.75 -12.70
CA ALA A 182 -3.11 -13.09 -11.74
C ALA A 182 -3.32 -12.41 -10.38
N ALA A 183 -2.95 -13.13 -9.32
CA ALA A 183 -2.84 -12.61 -7.97
C ALA A 183 -1.38 -12.64 -7.52
N TYR A 184 -0.80 -11.47 -7.25
CA TYR A 184 0.60 -11.32 -6.85
C TYR A 184 0.72 -10.93 -5.38
N ASP A 185 1.18 -11.86 -4.55
CA ASP A 185 1.61 -11.54 -3.19
C ASP A 185 2.87 -10.66 -3.22
N LEU A 186 2.90 -9.55 -2.48
CA LEU A 186 4.03 -8.61 -2.51
C LEU A 186 4.72 -8.55 -1.15
N VAL A 187 5.79 -9.35 -1.01
CA VAL A 187 6.74 -9.30 0.11
C VAL A 187 8.07 -8.76 -0.42
N GLY A 188 8.46 -7.55 0.01
CA GLY A 188 9.66 -6.86 -0.45
C GLY A 188 10.90 -7.15 0.38
N ASP A 189 10.73 -7.25 1.69
CA ASP A 189 11.79 -7.50 2.65
C ASP A 189 11.26 -8.25 3.88
N ILE A 190 12.16 -8.83 4.66
CA ILE A 190 11.84 -9.51 5.92
C ILE A 190 12.83 -9.05 6.98
N LYS A 191 12.32 -8.60 8.13
CA LYS A 191 13.16 -8.15 9.24
C LYS A 191 12.64 -8.65 10.57
N THR A 192 13.54 -8.92 11.51
CA THR A 192 13.19 -9.06 12.92
C THR A 192 12.94 -7.69 13.55
N LEU A 193 12.34 -7.69 14.74
CA LEU A 193 12.11 -6.45 15.49
C LEU A 193 13.42 -5.82 15.95
N LEU A 194 14.42 -6.64 16.32
CA LEU A 194 15.77 -6.16 16.63
C LEU A 194 16.48 -5.56 15.42
N GLU A 195 16.38 -6.19 14.25
CA GLU A 195 16.92 -5.62 13.01
C GLU A 195 16.26 -4.28 12.69
N ARG A 196 14.92 -4.19 12.78
CA ARG A 196 14.20 -2.92 12.58
C ARG A 196 14.66 -1.84 13.55
N ALA A 197 14.78 -2.14 14.84
CA ALA A 197 15.27 -1.18 15.85
C ALA A 197 16.70 -0.71 15.55
N ALA A 198 17.60 -1.61 15.12
CA ALA A 198 18.97 -1.25 14.73
C ALA A 198 19.02 -0.37 13.48
N ILE A 199 18.20 -0.66 12.47
CA ILE A 199 18.08 0.12 11.24
C ILE A 199 17.59 1.53 11.56
N LEU A 200 16.54 1.64 12.39
CA LEU A 200 15.99 2.93 12.80
C LEU A 200 16.98 3.71 13.64
N SER A 201 17.70 3.05 14.56
CA SER A 201 18.75 3.69 15.35
C SER A 201 19.80 4.35 14.46
N THR A 202 20.28 3.60 13.46
CA THR A 202 21.25 4.09 12.49
C THR A 202 20.67 5.23 11.64
N THR A 203 19.41 5.11 11.24
CA THR A 203 18.73 6.07 10.35
C THR A 203 18.46 7.41 11.04
N LEU A 204 18.02 7.36 12.30
CA LEU A 204 17.62 8.51 13.10
C LEU A 204 18.78 9.13 13.89
N GLY A 205 19.88 8.39 14.08
CA GLY A 205 21.06 8.86 14.82
C GLY A 205 20.87 8.86 16.34
N CYS A 206 19.85 8.18 16.85
CA CYS A 206 19.62 7.92 18.28
C CYS A 206 19.51 6.40 18.52
N THR A 207 19.57 5.97 19.78
CA THR A 207 19.40 4.54 20.10
C THR A 207 17.92 4.21 20.20
N ILE A 208 17.37 3.50 19.22
CA ILE A 208 16.02 2.95 19.28
C ILE A 208 16.08 1.54 19.87
N THR A 209 15.42 1.35 21.02
CA THR A 209 15.32 0.04 21.67
C THR A 209 14.07 -0.71 21.23
N TYR A 210 14.08 -2.04 21.34
CA TYR A 210 12.89 -2.85 21.15
C TYR A 210 12.33 -3.31 22.50
N LYS A 211 11.02 -3.15 22.68
CA LYS A 211 10.28 -3.63 23.84
C LYS A 211 9.13 -4.52 23.40
N GLN A 212 9.25 -5.81 23.69
CA GLN A 212 8.15 -6.75 23.54
C GLN A 212 7.07 -6.47 24.59
N LEU A 213 5.83 -6.32 24.12
CA LEU A 213 4.64 -6.23 24.97
C LEU A 213 3.95 -7.59 25.02
N LEU A 214 3.21 -7.86 26.09
CA LEU A 214 2.24 -8.94 26.04
C LEU A 214 1.16 -8.59 24.99
N VAL A 215 0.62 -9.61 24.31
CA VAL A 215 -0.48 -9.44 23.33
C VAL A 215 -1.60 -8.54 23.85
N GLN A 216 -2.01 -8.73 25.11
CA GLN A 216 -3.07 -7.93 25.74
C GLN A 216 -2.68 -6.46 25.95
N GLU A 217 -1.40 -6.18 26.21
CA GLU A 217 -0.89 -4.82 26.38
C GLU A 217 -0.76 -4.13 25.02
N CYS A 218 -0.26 -4.83 24.01
CA CYS A 218 -0.22 -4.36 22.63
C CYS A 218 -1.62 -4.00 22.12
N TYR A 219 -2.60 -4.88 22.31
CA TYR A 219 -4.00 -4.62 21.98
C TYR A 219 -4.54 -3.32 22.64
N LYS A 220 -4.32 -3.17 23.96
CA LYS A 220 -4.76 -1.97 24.70
C LYS A 220 -4.08 -0.70 24.20
N TYR A 221 -2.79 -0.78 23.88
CA TYR A 221 -2.04 0.32 23.29
C TYR A 221 -2.64 0.73 21.93
N LEU A 222 -2.92 -0.23 21.04
CA LEU A 222 -3.46 0.06 19.70
C LEU A 222 -4.84 0.73 19.77
N ILE A 223 -5.73 0.27 20.65
CA ILE A 223 -7.04 0.93 20.87
C ILE A 223 -6.87 2.35 21.41
N LYS A 224 -6.04 2.52 22.44
CA LYS A 224 -5.96 3.80 23.17
C LYS A 224 -5.14 4.85 22.43
N ASN A 225 -3.99 4.44 21.90
CA ASN A 225 -2.97 5.33 21.36
C ASN A 225 -3.07 5.44 19.84
N ALA A 226 -3.22 4.31 19.13
CA ALA A 226 -3.39 4.30 17.67
C ALA A 226 -4.85 4.50 17.23
N ARG A 227 -5.81 4.57 18.16
CA ARG A 227 -7.25 4.78 17.92
C ARG A 227 -7.87 3.77 16.96
N MET A 228 -7.32 2.56 16.93
CA MET A 228 -7.83 1.47 16.11
C MET A 228 -9.17 0.95 16.67
N ASP A 229 -9.97 0.35 15.79
CA ASP A 229 -11.13 -0.42 16.25
C ASP A 229 -10.71 -1.77 16.86
N HIS A 230 -11.68 -2.49 17.45
CA HIS A 230 -11.44 -3.79 18.08
C HIS A 230 -10.77 -4.80 17.15
N LEU A 231 -11.23 -4.91 15.90
CA LEU A 231 -10.80 -5.94 14.97
C LEU A 231 -9.42 -5.63 14.40
N GLU A 232 -9.15 -4.35 14.12
CA GLU A 232 -7.84 -3.87 13.71
C GLU A 232 -6.80 -4.08 14.81
N ALA A 233 -7.09 -3.63 16.04
CA ALA A 233 -6.19 -3.80 17.16
C ALA A 233 -5.95 -5.28 17.49
N HIS A 234 -6.99 -6.12 17.41
CA HIS A 234 -6.85 -7.56 17.58
C HIS A 234 -5.92 -8.14 16.51
N PHE A 235 -6.12 -7.80 15.24
CA PHE A 235 -5.29 -8.28 14.14
C PHE A 235 -3.82 -7.95 14.37
N PHE A 236 -3.47 -6.69 14.61
CA PHE A 236 -2.08 -6.28 14.80
C PHE A 236 -1.46 -6.85 16.09
N ALA A 237 -2.21 -6.96 17.18
CA ALA A 237 -1.71 -7.51 18.44
C ALA A 237 -1.52 -9.03 18.43
N THR A 238 -2.08 -9.74 17.44
CA THR A 238 -1.96 -11.21 17.32
C THR A 238 -1.26 -11.63 16.03
N TYR A 239 -0.76 -10.68 15.26
CA TYR A 239 -0.16 -10.91 13.96
C TYR A 239 1.13 -11.73 14.09
N GLN A 240 1.16 -12.87 13.40
CA GLN A 240 2.34 -13.71 13.22
C GLN A 240 2.61 -13.84 11.73
N GLY A 241 3.44 -12.95 11.20
CA GLY A 241 3.95 -13.06 9.84
C GLY A 241 5.17 -13.97 9.79
N CYS A 242 5.37 -14.66 8.66
CA CYS A 242 6.71 -14.93 8.13
C CYS A 242 6.57 -15.55 6.73
N SER A 243 5.94 -14.79 5.83
CA SER A 243 5.92 -15.14 4.42
C SER A 243 7.32 -15.02 3.82
N PRO A 244 7.77 -15.94 2.93
CA PRO A 244 9.03 -15.74 2.22
C PRO A 244 8.94 -14.53 1.29
N ILE A 245 10.09 -13.90 0.99
CA ILE A 245 10.20 -12.83 -0.01
C ILE A 245 9.61 -13.33 -1.32
N THR A 246 8.74 -12.51 -1.94
CA THR A 246 8.11 -12.87 -3.21
C THR A 246 9.17 -12.87 -4.31
N ARG A 247 9.63 -14.06 -4.72
CA ARG A 247 10.64 -14.19 -5.78
C ARG A 247 10.22 -13.54 -7.10
N ALA A 248 8.92 -13.56 -7.41
CA ALA A 248 8.36 -12.94 -8.60
C ALA A 248 8.35 -11.40 -8.55
N LEU A 249 8.50 -10.77 -7.37
CA LEU A 249 8.46 -9.32 -7.23
C LEU A 249 9.54 -8.63 -8.06
N SER A 250 10.75 -9.20 -8.10
CA SER A 250 11.84 -8.63 -8.91
C SER A 250 11.58 -8.74 -10.42
N LEU A 251 10.84 -9.76 -10.86
CA LEU A 251 10.41 -9.91 -12.25
C LEU A 251 9.38 -8.84 -12.63
N LEU A 252 8.44 -8.55 -11.73
CA LEU A 252 7.44 -7.50 -11.92
C LEU A 252 8.06 -6.11 -11.87
N LEU A 253 9.07 -5.88 -11.02
CA LEU A 253 9.74 -4.59 -10.86
C LEU A 253 10.81 -4.33 -11.94
N GLY A 254 11.41 -5.38 -12.51
CA GLY A 254 12.62 -5.26 -13.34
C GLY A 254 13.88 -4.88 -12.56
N ARG A 255 13.84 -4.98 -11.22
CA ARG A 255 14.93 -4.70 -10.27
C ARG A 255 14.70 -5.43 -8.95
N ALA A 256 15.67 -5.39 -8.05
CA ALA A 256 15.44 -5.81 -6.66
C ALA A 256 14.39 -4.92 -5.97
N SER A 257 13.65 -5.49 -5.02
CA SER A 257 12.76 -4.76 -4.13
C SER A 257 13.55 -3.78 -3.25
N GLU A 258 12.86 -2.73 -2.82
CA GLU A 258 13.38 -1.81 -1.83
C GLU A 258 13.47 -2.50 -0.46
N THR A 259 14.65 -2.48 0.15
CA THR A 259 14.86 -2.99 1.51
C THR A 259 14.36 -1.99 2.54
N TYR A 260 14.09 -2.47 3.76
CA TYR A 260 13.65 -1.63 4.88
C TYR A 260 14.66 -0.52 5.19
N GLU A 261 15.97 -0.79 5.08
CA GLU A 261 17.05 0.18 5.26
C GLU A 261 17.01 1.31 4.25
N ILE A 262 16.83 0.97 2.96
CA ILE A 262 16.77 1.96 1.89
C ILE A 262 15.52 2.82 2.08
N TRP A 263 14.39 2.19 2.39
CA TRP A 263 13.15 2.88 2.66
C TRP A 263 13.28 3.82 3.86
N ALA A 264 13.76 3.35 5.02
CA ALA A 264 13.89 4.15 6.23
C ALA A 264 14.80 5.36 5.99
N THR A 265 15.94 5.15 5.31
CA THR A 265 16.87 6.24 4.96
C THR A 265 16.22 7.32 4.09
N LYS A 266 15.36 6.93 3.15
CA LYS A 266 14.65 7.86 2.26
C LYS A 266 13.54 8.64 2.96
N ASN A 267 12.94 8.08 4.00
CA ASN A 267 11.73 8.61 4.64
C ASN A 267 11.98 9.12 6.07
N LYS A 268 13.22 9.43 6.42
CA LYS A 268 13.61 9.89 7.77
C LYS A 268 13.30 11.36 8.07
N GLN A 269 12.72 12.10 7.12
CA GLN A 269 12.44 13.54 7.23
C GLN A 269 10.98 13.78 7.57
#